data_AF-A0A0B7MQR0-F1
#
_entry.id   AF-A0A0B7MQR0-F1
#
_cell.length_a   1.000
_cell.length_b   1.000
_cell.length_c   1.000
_cell.angle_alpha   90.00
_cell.angle_beta   90.00
_cell.angle_gamma   90.00
#
_symmetry.space_group_name_H-M   'P 1'
#
loop_
_entity.id
_entity.type
_entity.pdbx_description
1 polymer ?
#
loop_
_entity_poly.entity_id
_entity_poly.type
_entity_poly.pdbx_seq_one_letter_code
_entity_poly.pdbx_strand_id
1 'polypeptide(L)'
;FMCPQWTDHAILNTTFQFTSTQQGNGLWRANPRLAKNEYFATKTHQSLHQFFLTLSDSPQTHWDDLKAVVKTIARRIGRRHRAWRSRQLKRLQRKRNQLFKRYQYHPSLLREHLPVIEKLIEDLQHKISVNQTIRAGKLWREQGETSAGYLKRTIAHRQVQRNMIALQHPDNHVLCETPTSMQDASVCFYRHLDSPDPCDEISIELLVHHIPDTDQIPTSEHATLMQPFSVTDILTGAQRSP
;
A
#
# COMPACT_ATOMS: atom_id res chain seq x y z
N PHE A 1 -6.90 -12.16 -37.12
CA PHE A 1 -6.75 -10.73 -37.42
C PHE A 1 -7.13 -9.91 -36.20
N MET A 2 -6.16 -9.31 -35.50
CA MET A 2 -6.40 -8.39 -34.36
C MET A 2 -6.21 -6.94 -34.82
N CYS A 3 -6.90 -6.00 -34.15
CA CYS A 3 -6.89 -4.58 -34.46
C CYS A 3 -5.48 -3.96 -34.24
N PRO A 4 -4.91 -3.19 -35.20
CA PRO A 4 -3.58 -2.59 -35.07
C PRO A 4 -3.46 -1.47 -34.02
N GLN A 5 -4.57 -1.05 -33.41
CA GLN A 5 -4.61 0.02 -32.42
C GLN A 5 -4.24 -0.44 -31.00
N TRP A 6 -4.00 -1.75 -30.79
CA TRP A 6 -3.99 -2.33 -29.44
C TRP A 6 -2.63 -2.65 -28.83
N THR A 7 -1.52 -2.72 -29.57
CA THR A 7 -0.19 -2.90 -28.94
C THR A 7 0.96 -2.40 -29.81
N ASP A 8 1.46 -1.20 -29.49
CA ASP A 8 2.79 -0.68 -29.82
C ASP A 8 3.85 -1.05 -28.75
N HIS A 9 3.53 -2.03 -27.89
CA HIS A 9 4.35 -2.37 -26.76
C HIS A 9 5.61 -3.11 -27.22
N ALA A 10 6.66 -2.35 -27.53
CA ALA A 10 8.01 -2.77 -27.19
C ALA A 10 7.98 -3.10 -25.69
N ILE A 11 7.96 -4.40 -25.36
CA ILE A 11 7.93 -4.86 -23.97
C ILE A 11 9.28 -4.50 -23.36
N LEU A 12 9.38 -3.29 -22.84
CA LEU A 12 10.47 -2.86 -21.97
C LEU A 12 10.32 -3.64 -20.67
N ASN A 13 11.11 -4.70 -20.52
CA ASN A 13 11.20 -5.43 -19.27
C ASN A 13 12.28 -4.77 -18.39
N THR A 14 11.88 -4.21 -17.26
CA THR A 14 12.82 -3.67 -16.27
C THR A 14 12.86 -4.59 -15.07
N THR A 15 13.97 -5.30 -14.91
CA THR A 15 14.18 -6.23 -13.79
C THR A 15 14.83 -5.49 -12.62
N PHE A 16 14.12 -5.33 -11.51
CA PHE A 16 14.65 -4.71 -10.30
C PHE A 16 15.22 -5.79 -9.38
N GLN A 17 16.54 -5.80 -9.21
CA GLN A 17 17.20 -6.68 -8.25
C GLN A 17 17.31 -5.95 -6.90
N PHE A 18 16.46 -6.34 -5.95
CA PHE A 18 16.53 -5.83 -4.59
C PHE A 18 17.62 -6.57 -3.82
N THR A 19 18.58 -5.85 -3.25
CA THR A 19 19.68 -6.43 -2.45
C THR A 19 19.24 -6.93 -1.08
N SER A 20 18.05 -6.55 -0.62
CA SER A 20 17.49 -6.95 0.68
C SER A 20 16.40 -8.00 0.50
N THR A 21 16.61 -9.19 1.04
CA THR A 21 15.59 -10.25 1.20
C THR A 21 14.62 -9.95 2.35
N GLN A 22 14.91 -8.96 3.19
CA GLN A 22 14.02 -8.60 4.29
C GLN A 22 12.83 -7.77 3.78
N GLN A 23 11.64 -8.36 3.77
CA GLN A 23 10.41 -7.62 3.71
C GLN A 23 10.25 -6.82 5.01
N GLY A 24 10.48 -5.51 4.95
CA GLY A 24 10.27 -4.62 6.10
C GLY A 24 8.81 -4.60 6.56
N ASN A 25 8.54 -3.91 7.68
CA ASN A 25 7.22 -3.80 8.34
C ASN A 25 6.10 -3.11 7.50
N GLY A 26 6.24 -3.04 6.18
CA GLY A 26 5.35 -2.36 5.24
C GLY A 26 5.54 -0.85 5.18
N LEU A 27 4.80 -0.22 4.27
CA LEU A 27 4.83 1.22 4.08
C LEU A 27 4.22 1.95 5.28
N TRP A 28 5.00 2.78 5.95
CA TRP A 28 4.48 3.67 6.99
C TRP A 28 3.64 4.79 6.37
N ARG A 29 2.44 5.01 6.91
CA ARG A 29 1.55 6.11 6.50
C ARG A 29 1.23 7.03 7.69
N ALA A 30 1.41 8.33 7.50
CA ALA A 30 1.02 9.33 8.48
C ALA A 30 -0.52 9.44 8.57
N ASN A 31 -1.04 9.94 9.70
CA ASN A 31 -2.45 10.33 9.76
C ASN A 31 -2.65 11.61 8.93
N PRO A 32 -3.45 11.59 7.84
CA PRO A 32 -3.61 12.73 6.95
C PRO A 32 -4.17 13.98 7.65
N ARG A 33 -4.89 13.80 8.77
CA ARG A 33 -5.40 14.93 9.57
C ARG A 33 -4.31 15.74 10.26
N LEU A 34 -3.09 15.22 10.37
CA LEU A 34 -1.96 16.00 10.88
C LEU A 34 -1.65 17.19 9.95
N ALA A 35 -1.88 17.06 8.64
CA ALA A 35 -1.65 18.16 7.70
C ALA A 35 -2.54 19.39 7.98
N LYS A 36 -3.72 19.18 8.58
CA LYS A 36 -4.64 20.27 8.98
C LYS A 36 -4.29 20.89 10.33
N ASN A 37 -3.23 20.43 10.99
CA ASN A 37 -2.80 20.95 12.28
C ASN A 37 -1.67 21.97 12.06
N GLU A 38 -1.95 23.24 12.33
CA GLU A 38 -0.99 24.33 12.16
C GLU A 38 0.30 24.12 12.95
N TYR A 39 0.21 23.60 14.17
CA TYR A 39 1.38 23.28 14.99
C TYR A 39 2.23 22.19 14.33
N PHE A 40 1.61 21.18 13.71
CA PHE A 40 2.34 20.16 12.95
C PHE A 40 2.99 20.77 11.70
N ALA A 41 2.26 21.58 10.93
CA ALA A 41 2.79 22.23 9.73
C ALA A 41 3.99 23.13 10.07
N THR A 42 3.83 24.01 11.06
CA THR A 42 4.88 24.92 11.54
C THR A 42 6.11 24.15 12.02
N LYS A 43 5.93 23.12 12.86
CA LYS A 43 7.06 22.36 13.39
C LYS A 43 7.78 21.56 12.31
N THR A 44 7.03 21.04 11.34
CA THR A 44 7.60 20.35 10.18
C THR A 44 8.42 21.34 9.36
N HIS A 45 7.86 22.49 9.00
CA HIS A 45 8.56 23.52 8.24
C HIS A 45 9.87 23.95 8.90
N GLN A 46 9.86 24.26 10.21
CA GLN A 46 11.06 24.61 10.96
C GLN A 46 12.14 23.50 10.92
N SER A 47 11.72 22.25 11.07
CA SER A 47 12.65 21.12 11.09
C SER A 47 13.21 20.83 9.70
N LEU A 48 12.40 21.03 8.65
CA LEU A 48 12.84 20.89 7.27
C LEU A 48 13.82 22.00 6.90
N HIS A 49 13.57 23.24 7.33
CA HIS A 49 14.50 24.34 7.11
C HIS A 49 15.89 24.02 7.70
N GLN A 50 15.94 23.50 8.93
CA GLN A 50 17.20 23.06 9.53
C GLN A 50 17.83 21.87 8.79
N PHE A 51 17.02 20.90 8.36
CA PHE A 51 17.49 19.73 7.64
C PHE A 51 18.16 20.09 6.30
N PHE A 52 17.59 21.03 5.54
CA PHE A 52 18.15 21.45 4.26
C PHE A 52 19.42 22.30 4.38
N LEU A 53 19.83 22.71 5.59
CA LEU A 53 21.15 23.32 5.81
C LEU A 53 22.28 22.27 5.83
N THR A 54 21.94 20.99 5.99
CA THR A 54 22.88 19.87 6.03
C THR A 54 22.49 18.86 4.95
N LEU A 55 22.95 19.07 3.71
CA LEU A 55 22.76 18.10 2.63
C LEU A 55 23.81 16.98 2.68
N SER A 56 23.37 15.78 2.31
CA SER A 56 24.21 14.58 2.15
C SER A 56 24.51 14.36 0.67
N ASP A 57 25.62 13.66 0.37
CA ASP A 57 26.15 13.54 -0.99
C ASP A 57 25.31 12.64 -1.92
N SER A 58 24.50 11.74 -1.37
CA SER A 58 23.63 10.86 -2.15
C SER A 58 22.16 11.30 -2.11
N PRO A 59 21.51 11.53 -3.27
CA PRO A 59 20.08 11.87 -3.33
C PRO A 59 19.18 10.84 -2.63
N GLN A 60 19.55 9.56 -2.67
CA GLN A 60 18.79 8.48 -2.04
C GLN A 60 18.82 8.61 -0.51
N THR A 61 20.02 8.75 0.06
CA THR A 61 20.21 8.93 1.50
C THR A 61 19.51 10.19 1.98
N HIS A 62 19.63 11.29 1.22
CA HIS A 62 18.95 12.54 1.52
C HIS A 62 17.42 12.37 1.61
N TRP A 63 16.83 11.64 0.66
CA TRP A 63 15.40 11.36 0.68
C TRP A 63 14.98 10.47 1.86
N ASP A 64 15.79 9.47 2.21
CA ASP A 64 15.54 8.58 3.34
C ASP A 64 15.62 9.31 4.68
N ASP A 65 16.59 10.21 4.85
CA ASP A 65 16.74 11.03 6.04
C ASP A 65 15.59 12.05 6.17
N LEU A 66 15.20 12.69 5.07
CA LEU A 66 14.03 13.59 5.03
C LEU A 66 12.77 12.86 5.50
N LYS A 67 12.51 11.67 4.94
CA LYS A 67 11.38 10.81 5.32
C LYS A 67 11.47 10.45 6.81
N ALA A 68 12.66 10.16 7.34
CA ALA A 68 12.86 9.85 8.76
C ALA A 68 12.55 11.05 9.69
N VAL A 69 12.97 12.27 9.33
CA VAL A 69 12.67 13.51 10.06
C VAL A 69 11.16 13.74 10.15
N VAL A 70 10.47 13.76 9.00
CA VAL A 70 9.01 13.99 8.94
C VAL A 70 8.25 12.91 9.71
N LYS A 71 8.65 11.63 9.55
CA LYS A 71 8.08 10.50 10.28
C LYS A 71 8.22 10.67 11.80
N THR A 72 9.36 11.13 12.27
CA THR A 72 9.62 11.35 13.70
C THR A 72 8.71 12.43 14.28
N ILE A 73 8.59 13.57 13.58
CA ILE A 73 7.71 14.68 13.97
C ILE A 73 6.25 14.21 14.03
N ALA A 74 5.78 13.55 12.97
CA ALA A 74 4.43 13.03 12.88
C ALA A 74 4.11 12.03 14.01
N ARG A 75 5.05 11.11 14.32
CA ARG A 75 4.89 10.16 15.43
C ARG A 75 4.81 10.87 16.78
N ARG A 76 5.69 11.84 17.04
CA ARG A 76 5.73 12.58 18.30
C ARG A 76 4.42 13.33 18.54
N ILE A 77 3.99 14.13 17.56
CA ILE A 77 2.76 14.93 17.65
C ILE A 77 1.53 14.02 17.70
N GLY A 78 1.47 12.99 16.86
CA GLY A 78 0.39 12.02 16.83
C GLY A 78 0.20 11.29 18.17
N ARG A 79 1.30 10.84 18.81
CA ARG A 79 1.27 10.21 20.14
C ARG A 79 0.80 11.19 21.21
N ARG A 80 1.31 12.43 21.21
CA ARG A 80 0.89 13.49 22.15
C ARG A 80 -0.60 13.80 22.03
N HIS A 81 -1.11 13.97 20.81
CA HIS A 81 -2.54 14.21 20.55
C HIS A 81 -3.41 13.04 20.98
N ARG A 82 -2.97 11.80 20.77
CA ARG A 82 -3.68 10.60 21.24
C ARG A 82 -3.77 10.57 22.76
N ALA A 83 -2.64 10.82 23.45
CA ALA A 83 -2.59 10.84 24.90
C ALA A 83 -3.46 11.97 25.48
N TRP A 84 -3.40 13.17 24.89
CA TRP A 84 -4.24 14.30 25.26
C TRP A 84 -5.72 13.96 25.13
N ARG A 85 -6.17 13.43 23.97
CA ARG A 85 -7.58 13.04 23.78
C ARG A 85 -8.06 12.04 24.83
N SER A 86 -7.25 11.02 25.12
CA SER A 86 -7.60 10.01 26.13
C SER A 86 -7.74 10.63 27.54
N ARG A 87 -6.82 11.51 27.94
CA ARG A 87 -6.89 12.21 29.22
C ARG A 87 -8.07 13.17 29.29
N GLN A 88 -8.32 13.94 28.23
CA GLN A 88 -9.44 14.88 28.17
C GLN A 88 -10.79 14.18 28.23
N LEU A 89 -10.94 13.07 27.50
CA LEU A 89 -12.16 12.26 27.54
C LEU A 89 -12.43 11.76 28.96
N LYS A 90 -11.42 11.18 29.62
CA LYS A 90 -11.55 10.74 31.02
C LYS A 90 -11.91 11.89 31.96
N ARG A 91 -11.30 13.07 31.78
CA ARG A 91 -11.58 14.27 32.59
C ARG A 91 -13.02 14.73 32.41
N LEU A 92 -13.51 14.82 31.18
CA LEU A 92 -14.88 15.23 30.89
C LEU A 92 -15.90 14.21 31.39
N GLN A 93 -15.63 12.92 31.25
CA GLN A 93 -16.48 11.86 31.82
C GLN A 93 -16.55 11.95 33.35
N ARG A 94 -15.43 12.22 34.03
CA ARG A 94 -15.44 12.48 35.48
C ARG A 94 -16.26 13.72 35.83
N LYS A 95 -16.11 14.82 35.07
CA LYS A 95 -16.90 16.05 35.26
C LYS A 95 -18.39 15.80 35.06
N ARG A 96 -18.77 15.03 34.03
CA ARG A 96 -20.15 14.56 33.80
C ARG A 96 -20.68 13.83 35.04
N ASN A 97 -19.96 12.84 35.54
CA ASN A 97 -20.39 12.08 36.72
C ASN A 97 -20.47 12.95 37.99
N GLN A 98 -19.59 13.95 38.13
CA GLN A 98 -19.67 14.92 39.23
C GLN A 98 -20.90 15.81 39.13
N LEU A 99 -21.29 16.25 37.92
CA LEU A 99 -22.53 17.03 37.73
C LEU A 99 -23.76 16.22 38.15
N PHE A 100 -23.84 14.95 37.76
CA PHE A 100 -24.92 14.06 38.19
C PHE A 100 -25.00 13.93 39.73
N LYS A 101 -23.85 13.81 40.40
CA LYS A 101 -23.81 13.74 41.87
C LYS A 101 -24.18 15.07 42.53
N ARG A 102 -23.66 16.19 42.01
CA ARG A 102 -23.83 17.52 42.61
C ARG A 102 -25.25 18.05 42.46
N TYR A 103 -25.90 17.78 41.33
CA TYR A 103 -27.24 18.28 41.01
C TYR A 103 -28.30 17.17 41.04
N GLN A 104 -28.05 16.10 41.81
CA GLN A 104 -28.97 14.95 41.92
C GLN A 104 -30.40 15.37 42.27
N TYR A 105 -30.56 16.38 43.13
CA TYR A 105 -31.85 16.92 43.56
C TYR A 105 -32.27 18.21 42.83
N HIS A 106 -31.50 18.64 41.81
CA HIS A 106 -31.76 19.86 41.03
C HIS A 106 -31.71 19.58 39.51
N PRO A 107 -32.73 18.91 38.96
CA PRO A 107 -32.73 18.45 37.58
C PRO A 107 -32.70 19.58 36.53
N SER A 108 -33.20 20.78 36.88
CA SER A 108 -33.14 21.96 36.02
C SER A 108 -31.70 22.41 35.73
N LEU A 109 -30.89 22.56 36.79
CA LEU A 109 -29.47 22.91 36.69
C LEU A 109 -28.65 21.84 35.97
N LEU A 110 -29.01 20.56 36.18
CA LEU A 110 -28.39 19.46 35.45
C LEU A 110 -28.69 19.56 33.95
N ARG A 111 -29.95 19.81 33.56
CA ARG A 111 -30.36 19.94 32.16
C ARG A 111 -29.68 21.14 31.47
N GLU A 112 -29.37 22.20 32.21
CA GLU A 112 -28.65 23.36 31.68
C GLU A 112 -27.16 23.06 31.41
N HIS A 113 -26.46 22.44 32.36
CA HIS A 113 -25.00 22.29 32.28
C HIS A 113 -24.52 20.99 31.60
N LEU A 114 -25.33 19.93 31.64
CA LEU A 114 -24.97 18.62 31.11
C LEU A 114 -24.74 18.61 29.58
N PRO A 115 -25.59 19.24 28.74
CA PRO A 115 -25.45 19.20 27.28
C PRO A 115 -24.10 19.71 26.79
N VAL A 116 -23.54 20.74 27.44
CA VAL A 116 -22.23 21.30 27.07
C VAL A 116 -21.12 20.27 27.26
N ILE A 117 -21.14 19.53 28.38
CA ILE A 117 -20.13 18.50 28.66
C ILE A 117 -20.33 17.28 27.74
N GLU A 118 -21.58 16.90 27.46
CA GLU A 118 -21.88 15.79 26.58
C GLU A 118 -21.45 16.08 25.14
N LYS A 119 -21.70 17.28 24.62
CA LYS A 119 -21.21 17.71 23.31
C LYS A 119 -19.68 17.65 23.21
N LEU A 120 -18.96 18.10 24.24
CA LEU A 120 -17.49 18.01 24.26
C LEU A 120 -16.97 16.56 24.31
N ILE A 121 -17.69 15.67 25.00
CA ILE A 121 -17.39 14.23 25.02
C ILE A 121 -17.63 13.64 23.63
N GLU A 122 -18.77 13.94 23.02
CA GLU A 122 -19.16 13.50 21.69
C GLU A 122 -18.13 13.92 20.64
N ASP A 123 -17.75 15.19 20.60
CA ASP A 123 -16.75 15.72 19.67
C ASP A 123 -15.41 14.97 19.76
N LEU A 124 -14.97 14.66 20.99
CA LEU A 124 -13.73 13.90 21.21
C LEU A 124 -13.88 12.44 20.78
N GLN A 125 -15.00 11.79 21.10
CA GLN A 125 -15.28 10.42 20.70
C GLN A 125 -15.40 10.30 19.18
N HIS A 126 -16.06 11.24 18.52
CA HIS A 126 -16.13 11.32 17.06
C HIS A 126 -14.72 11.44 16.44
N LYS A 127 -13.88 12.35 16.95
CA LYS A 127 -12.48 12.47 16.49
C LYS A 127 -11.67 11.18 16.72
N ILE A 128 -11.93 10.42 17.78
CA ILE A 128 -11.30 9.12 18.02
C ILE A 128 -11.80 8.09 17.01
N SER A 129 -13.12 7.99 16.82
CA SER A 129 -13.77 7.07 15.89
C SER A 129 -13.22 7.22 14.49
N VAL A 130 -13.19 8.44 13.94
CA VAL A 130 -12.71 8.65 12.57
C VAL A 130 -11.23 8.25 12.41
N ASN A 131 -10.39 8.50 13.42
CA ASN A 131 -9.01 8.03 13.37
C ASN A 131 -8.92 6.50 13.35
N GLN A 132 -9.82 5.78 14.03
CA GLN A 132 -9.87 4.32 13.94
C GLN A 132 -10.44 3.86 12.60
N THR A 133 -11.37 4.59 11.99
CA THR A 133 -11.88 4.28 10.64
C THR A 133 -10.77 4.32 9.61
N ILE A 134 -9.95 5.38 9.63
CA ILE A 134 -8.77 5.50 8.76
C ILE A 134 -7.82 4.31 8.97
N ARG A 135 -7.54 3.95 10.22
CA ARG A 135 -6.66 2.81 10.54
C ARG A 135 -7.26 1.46 10.15
N ALA A 136 -8.58 1.33 10.26
CA ALA A 136 -9.29 0.13 9.84
C ALA A 136 -9.26 -0.03 8.32
N GLY A 137 -9.03 1.05 7.56
CA GLY A 137 -9.10 1.03 6.09
C GLY A 137 -10.52 0.74 5.60
N LYS A 138 -11.54 1.12 6.38
CA LYS A 138 -12.94 1.07 5.94
C LYS A 138 -13.26 2.42 5.28
N LEU A 139 -13.35 2.43 3.95
CA LEU A 139 -13.82 3.60 3.19
C LEU A 139 -15.35 3.69 3.24
N TRP A 140 -16.01 2.53 3.13
CA TRP A 140 -17.45 2.37 3.19
C TRP A 140 -17.88 1.84 4.57
N ARG A 141 -18.90 2.48 5.15
CA ARG A 141 -19.59 2.02 6.36
C ARG A 141 -20.95 1.47 5.93
N GLU A 142 -21.01 0.17 5.65
CA GLU A 142 -22.24 -0.50 5.20
C GLU A 142 -23.43 -0.28 6.15
N GLN A 143 -23.18 -0.02 7.44
CA GLN A 143 -24.20 0.14 8.49
C GLN A 143 -23.99 1.41 9.35
N GLY A 144 -23.29 2.44 8.83
CA GLY A 144 -23.05 3.68 9.61
C GLY A 144 -22.14 3.52 10.84
N GLU A 145 -21.36 2.44 10.91
CA GLU A 145 -20.56 2.06 12.08
C GLU A 145 -19.62 3.18 12.58
N THR A 146 -19.93 3.75 13.74
CA THR A 146 -19.11 4.78 14.42
C THR A 146 -18.37 4.23 15.63
N SER A 147 -18.65 3.00 16.07
CA SER A 147 -18.10 2.44 17.30
C SER A 147 -16.57 2.27 17.20
N ALA A 148 -15.84 3.01 18.04
CA ALA A 148 -14.39 2.91 18.11
C ALA A 148 -13.89 1.51 18.52
N GLY A 149 -14.69 0.79 19.32
CA GLY A 149 -14.39 -0.58 19.75
C GLY A 149 -14.51 -1.58 18.61
N TYR A 150 -15.59 -1.47 17.83
CA TYR A 150 -15.77 -2.26 16.61
C TYR A 150 -14.60 -2.05 15.63
N LEU A 151 -14.29 -0.79 15.32
CA LEU A 151 -13.20 -0.45 14.39
C LEU A 151 -11.84 -0.99 14.87
N LYS A 152 -11.59 -0.99 16.19
CA LYS A 152 -10.39 -1.58 16.77
C LYS A 152 -10.33 -3.10 16.54
N ARG A 153 -11.45 -3.82 16.69
CA ARG A 153 -11.52 -5.26 16.38
C ARG A 153 -11.30 -5.52 14.90
N THR A 154 -11.89 -4.72 14.01
CA THR A 154 -11.66 -4.84 12.56
C THR A 154 -10.18 -4.66 12.20
N ILE A 155 -9.49 -3.68 12.81
CA ILE A 155 -8.04 -3.49 12.60
C ILE A 155 -7.28 -4.77 12.99
N ALA A 156 -7.56 -5.34 14.17
CA ALA A 156 -6.91 -6.55 14.63
C ALA A 156 -7.19 -7.75 13.72
N HIS A 157 -8.45 -7.93 13.32
CA HIS A 157 -8.87 -9.00 12.40
C HIS A 157 -8.14 -8.92 11.06
N ARG A 158 -8.09 -7.72 10.44
CA ARG A 158 -7.35 -7.50 9.19
C ARG A 158 -5.85 -7.75 9.36
N GLN A 159 -5.28 -7.41 10.51
CA GLN A 159 -3.87 -7.68 10.78
C GLN A 159 -3.59 -9.19 10.84
N VAL A 160 -4.49 -9.97 11.43
CA VAL A 160 -4.40 -11.44 11.42
C VAL A 160 -4.56 -11.99 9.98
N GLN A 161 -5.58 -11.55 9.24
CA GLN A 161 -5.81 -12.02 7.86
C GLN A 161 -4.69 -11.67 6.88
N ARG A 162 -4.01 -10.53 7.06
CA ARG A 162 -2.88 -10.14 6.22
C ARG A 162 -1.58 -10.85 6.59
N ASN A 163 -1.52 -11.46 7.77
CA ASN A 163 -0.35 -12.17 8.19
C ASN A 163 -0.39 -13.57 7.60
N MET A 164 0.41 -13.81 6.57
CA MET A 164 0.64 -15.15 6.07
C MET A 164 1.56 -15.84 7.07
N ILE A 165 1.04 -16.82 7.80
CA ILE A 165 1.76 -17.47 8.92
C ILE A 165 2.76 -18.50 8.38
N ALA A 166 2.37 -19.21 7.32
CA ALA A 166 3.21 -20.20 6.69
C ALA A 166 2.83 -20.40 5.21
N LEU A 167 3.76 -20.96 4.44
CA LEU A 167 3.54 -21.48 3.09
C LEU A 167 3.96 -22.94 3.04
N GLN A 168 3.40 -23.72 2.12
CA GLN A 168 3.95 -25.02 1.79
C GLN A 168 4.89 -24.86 0.60
N HIS A 169 6.12 -25.36 0.71
CA HIS A 169 7.09 -25.28 -0.38
C HIS A 169 6.65 -26.19 -1.55
N PRO A 170 6.67 -25.72 -2.80
CA PRO A 170 6.15 -26.49 -3.95
C PRO A 170 6.91 -27.80 -4.19
N ASP A 171 8.25 -27.81 -4.02
CA ASP A 171 9.07 -28.95 -4.45
C ASP A 171 9.17 -30.07 -3.41
N ASN A 172 9.22 -29.73 -2.12
CA ASN A 172 9.48 -30.68 -1.04
C ASN A 172 8.31 -30.79 -0.05
N HIS A 173 7.23 -30.03 -0.29
CA HIS A 173 6.01 -29.99 0.53
C HIS A 173 6.22 -29.63 2.00
N VAL A 174 7.38 -29.09 2.38
CA VAL A 174 7.70 -28.70 3.75
C VAL A 174 7.02 -27.38 4.11
N LEU A 175 6.53 -27.29 5.35
CA LEU A 175 5.93 -26.09 5.89
C LEU A 175 7.00 -25.02 6.18
N CYS A 176 6.85 -23.86 5.54
CA CYS A 176 7.73 -22.71 5.64
C CYS A 176 7.10 -21.64 6.53
N GLU A 177 7.64 -21.44 7.73
CA GLU A 177 7.12 -20.47 8.71
C GLU A 177 8.02 -19.22 8.88
N THR A 178 9.23 -19.25 8.32
CA THR A 178 10.17 -18.13 8.41
C THR A 178 10.06 -17.25 7.17
N PRO A 179 10.28 -15.92 7.26
CA PRO A 179 10.25 -15.05 6.09
C PRO A 179 11.15 -15.52 4.95
N THR A 180 12.35 -16.03 5.28
CA THR A 180 13.32 -16.54 4.28
C THR A 180 12.79 -17.78 3.58
N SER A 181 12.29 -18.77 4.32
CA SER A 181 11.76 -20.01 3.72
C SER A 181 10.45 -19.77 2.96
N MET A 182 9.59 -18.86 3.43
CA MET A 182 8.39 -18.44 2.71
C MET A 182 8.73 -17.71 1.40
N GLN A 183 9.77 -16.87 1.41
CA GLN A 183 10.24 -16.19 0.20
C GLN A 183 10.78 -17.20 -0.82
N ASP A 184 11.62 -18.15 -0.37
CA ASP A 184 12.15 -19.22 -1.21
C ASP A 184 11.02 -20.05 -1.84
N ALA A 185 10.07 -20.53 -1.03
CA ALA A 185 8.87 -21.23 -1.50
C ALA A 185 8.07 -20.42 -2.54
N SER A 186 7.93 -19.11 -2.32
CA SER A 186 7.24 -18.22 -3.27
C SER A 186 8.01 -18.08 -4.59
N VAL A 187 9.34 -17.93 -4.53
CA VAL A 187 10.20 -17.84 -5.72
C VAL A 187 10.13 -19.13 -6.53
N CYS A 188 10.24 -20.30 -5.88
CA CYS A 188 10.09 -21.58 -6.56
C CYS A 188 8.70 -21.72 -7.20
N PHE A 189 7.64 -21.33 -6.50
CA PHE A 189 6.28 -21.41 -7.04
C PHE A 189 6.13 -20.58 -8.32
N TYR A 190 6.50 -19.30 -8.29
CA TYR A 190 6.38 -18.44 -9.48
C TYR A 190 7.34 -18.85 -10.59
N ARG A 191 8.52 -19.38 -10.25
CA ARG A 191 9.42 -19.95 -11.26
C ARG A 191 8.73 -21.10 -12.01
N HIS A 192 8.03 -22.00 -11.32
CA HIS A 192 7.27 -23.06 -12.00
C HIS A 192 6.11 -22.51 -12.83
N LEU A 193 5.38 -21.52 -12.30
CA LEU A 193 4.22 -20.93 -12.97
C LEU A 193 4.59 -20.17 -14.25
N ASP A 194 5.71 -19.44 -14.22
CA ASP A 194 6.21 -18.63 -15.34
C ASP A 194 7.21 -19.40 -16.22
N SER A 195 7.51 -20.66 -15.88
CA SER A 195 8.28 -21.53 -16.79
C SER A 195 7.37 -21.90 -17.95
N PRO A 196 7.85 -21.76 -19.20
CA PRO A 196 7.05 -22.17 -20.35
C PRO A 196 6.79 -23.67 -20.26
N ASP A 197 5.52 -24.05 -20.41
CA ASP A 197 5.18 -25.45 -20.66
C ASP A 197 5.91 -25.90 -21.94
N PRO A 198 6.46 -27.12 -21.96
CA PRO A 198 7.06 -27.65 -23.18
C PRO A 198 6.00 -27.62 -24.28
N CYS A 199 6.33 -26.95 -25.39
CA CYS A 199 5.45 -26.96 -26.55
C CYS A 199 5.40 -28.40 -27.10
N ASP A 200 4.20 -28.88 -27.39
CA ASP A 200 4.04 -30.18 -28.03
C ASP A 200 4.52 -30.08 -29.48
N GLU A 201 5.72 -30.61 -29.74
CA GLU A 201 6.36 -30.63 -31.07
C GLU A 201 5.46 -31.30 -32.10
N ILE A 202 4.69 -32.33 -31.72
CA ILE A 202 3.76 -33.02 -32.63
C ILE A 202 2.63 -32.09 -33.05
N SER A 203 2.05 -31.34 -32.11
CA SER A 203 1.03 -30.33 -32.42
C SER A 203 1.58 -29.21 -33.31
N ILE A 204 2.82 -28.77 -33.09
CA ILE A 204 3.50 -27.78 -33.95
C ILE A 204 3.65 -28.35 -35.37
N GLU A 205 4.20 -29.55 -35.51
CA GLU A 205 4.40 -30.20 -36.80
C GLU A 205 3.09 -30.41 -37.55
N LEU A 206 2.04 -30.88 -36.87
CA LEU A 206 0.71 -31.03 -37.46
C LEU A 206 0.15 -29.70 -37.97
N LEU A 207 0.25 -28.64 -37.15
CA LEU A 207 -0.21 -27.30 -37.55
C LEU A 207 0.57 -26.77 -38.75
N VAL A 208 1.89 -26.96 -38.78
CA VAL A 208 2.76 -26.54 -39.90
C VAL A 208 2.43 -27.33 -41.17
N HIS A 209 2.20 -28.64 -41.08
CA HIS A 209 1.88 -29.49 -42.23
C HIS A 209 0.53 -29.18 -42.87
N HIS A 210 -0.38 -28.54 -42.14
CA HIS A 210 -1.68 -28.11 -42.64
C HIS A 210 -1.67 -26.71 -43.27
N ILE A 211 -0.53 -26.01 -43.28
CA ILE A 211 -0.39 -24.71 -43.95
C ILE A 211 -0.26 -24.96 -45.46
N PRO A 212 -1.19 -24.46 -46.29
CA PRO A 212 -1.10 -24.59 -47.75
C PRO A 212 0.17 -23.95 -48.29
N ASP A 213 0.75 -24.51 -49.35
CA ASP A 213 1.97 -23.98 -49.97
C ASP A 213 1.83 -22.51 -50.43
N THR A 214 0.61 -22.05 -50.70
CA THR A 214 0.31 -20.65 -51.06
C THR A 214 0.53 -19.66 -49.92
N ASP A 215 0.46 -20.13 -48.68
CA ASP A 215 0.57 -19.33 -47.46
C ASP A 215 1.94 -19.54 -46.77
N GLN A 216 2.80 -20.38 -47.36
CA GLN A 216 4.18 -20.57 -46.89
C GLN A 216 5.10 -19.51 -47.50
N ILE A 217 6.06 -19.04 -46.70
CA ILE A 217 7.08 -18.13 -47.18
C ILE A 217 8.01 -18.89 -48.14
N PRO A 218 8.30 -18.36 -49.35
CA PRO A 218 9.20 -19.01 -50.29
C PRO A 218 10.59 -19.23 -49.69
N THR A 219 11.20 -20.38 -49.97
CA THR A 219 12.52 -20.76 -49.43
C THR A 219 13.63 -19.75 -49.79
N SER A 220 13.46 -19.02 -50.89
CA SER A 220 14.37 -17.94 -51.31
C SER A 220 14.42 -16.76 -50.34
N GLU A 221 13.36 -16.54 -49.55
CA GLU A 221 13.25 -15.42 -48.62
C GLU A 221 13.66 -15.80 -47.18
N HIS A 222 13.72 -17.09 -46.86
CA HIS A 222 14.05 -17.60 -45.52
C HIS A 222 15.40 -17.07 -45.02
N ALA A 223 16.43 -17.14 -45.87
CA ALA A 223 17.77 -16.70 -45.50
C ALA A 223 17.83 -15.20 -45.17
N THR A 224 16.96 -14.40 -45.78
CA THR A 224 16.86 -12.95 -45.56
C THR A 224 16.07 -12.63 -44.31
N LEU A 225 14.96 -13.34 -44.07
CA LEU A 225 14.10 -13.14 -42.89
C LEU A 225 14.72 -13.63 -41.57
N MET A 226 15.67 -14.57 -41.65
CA MET A 226 16.42 -15.07 -40.49
C MET A 226 17.63 -14.17 -40.14
N GLN A 227 17.94 -13.14 -40.94
CA GLN A 227 18.99 -12.19 -40.59
C GLN A 227 18.55 -11.28 -39.43
N PRO A 228 19.48 -10.88 -38.55
CA PRO A 228 19.19 -9.84 -37.55
C PRO A 228 18.74 -8.56 -38.24
N PHE A 229 17.71 -7.91 -37.71
CA PHE A 229 17.30 -6.60 -38.22
C PHE A 229 18.40 -5.56 -38.01
N SER A 230 18.58 -4.67 -38.98
CA SER A 230 19.47 -3.53 -38.84
C SER A 230 18.77 -2.34 -38.18
N VAL A 231 19.54 -1.40 -37.64
CA VAL A 231 18.99 -0.14 -37.10
C VAL A 231 18.23 0.64 -38.16
N THR A 232 18.67 0.56 -39.42
CA THR A 232 17.99 1.17 -40.58
C THR A 232 16.65 0.53 -40.87
N ASP A 233 16.49 -0.79 -40.70
CA ASP A 233 15.21 -1.47 -40.90
C ASP A 233 14.19 -1.06 -39.83
N ILE A 234 14.65 -0.89 -38.58
CA ILE A 234 13.81 -0.39 -37.48
C ILE A 234 13.34 1.03 -37.77
N LEU A 235 14.24 1.93 -38.19
CA LEU A 235 13.89 3.31 -38.52
C LEU A 235 12.92 3.39 -39.71
N THR A 236 13.11 2.55 -40.72
CA THR A 236 12.23 2.48 -41.91
C THR A 236 10.86 1.89 -41.57
N GLY A 237 10.81 0.87 -40.69
CA GLY A 237 9.57 0.32 -40.16
C GLY A 237 8.80 1.33 -39.32
N ALA A 238 9.51 2.09 -38.48
CA ALA A 238 8.93 3.14 -37.64
C ALA A 238 8.34 4.31 -38.44
N GLN A 239 8.89 4.61 -39.63
CA GLN A 239 8.33 5.62 -40.54
C GLN A 239 6.97 5.22 -41.14
N ARG A 240 6.62 3.94 -41.12
CA ARG A 240 5.32 3.43 -41.60
C ARG A 240 4.26 3.39 -40.49
N SER A 241 4.65 3.73 -39.25
CA SER A 241 3.73 3.97 -38.14
C SER A 241 3.26 5.43 -38.17
N PRO A 242 1.96 5.72 -37.98
CA PRO A 242 1.44 7.09 -37.94
C PRO A 242 1.96 7.90 -36.74
#